data_AF-A0ABD5DVN6-F1
#
_entry.id   AF-A0ABD5DVN6-F1
#
_cell.length_a   1.000
_cell.length_b   1.000
_cell.length_c   1.000
_cell.angle_alpha   90.00
_cell.angle_beta   90.00
_cell.angle_gamma   90.00
#
_symmetry.space_group_name_H-M   'P 1'
#
loop_
_entity.id
_entity.type
_entity.pdbx_description
1 polymer ?
#
loop_
_entity_poly.entity_id
_entity_poly.type
_entity_poly.pdbx_seq_one_letter_code
_entity_poly.pdbx_strand_id
1 'polypeptide(L)' 'VMVFNRNGLPIGQIVLPDRDKGRNLKSTSLEIRPGHRELFIVANSGTEPGGAMIFRSGAFAPAPFPFSHQ' A
#
# COMPACT_ATOMS: atom_id res chain seq x y z
N VAL A 1 -3.65 1.06 4.57
CA VAL A 1 -3.63 2.08 3.49
C VAL A 1 -5.05 2.48 3.16
N MET A 2 -5.39 3.76 3.30
CA MET A 2 -6.71 4.29 2.92
C MET A 2 -6.72 4.69 1.45
N VAL A 3 -7.84 4.48 0.77
CA VAL A 3 -8.03 4.83 -0.65
C VAL A 3 -9.11 5.88 -0.76
N PHE A 4 -8.81 6.97 -1.47
CA PHE A 4 -9.71 8.10 -1.65
C PHE A 4 -10.05 8.28 -3.13
N ASN A 5 -11.25 8.75 -3.43
CA ASN A 5 -11.61 9.17 -4.79
C ASN A 5 -11.13 10.61 -5.07
N ARG A 6 -11.40 11.10 -6.28
CA ARG A 6 -11.03 12.47 -6.73
C ARG A 6 -11.62 13.61 -5.88
N ASN A 7 -12.65 13.34 -5.07
CA ASN A 7 -13.28 14.31 -4.18
C ASN A 7 -12.74 14.22 -2.74
N GLY A 8 -11.75 13.37 -2.47
CA GLY A 8 -11.21 13.14 -1.13
C GLY A 8 -12.10 12.28 -0.23
N LEU A 9 -13.13 11.62 -0.78
CA LEU A 9 -13.98 10.71 0.00
C LEU A 9 -13.31 9.33 0.11
N PRO A 10 -13.27 8.69 1.29
CA PRO A 10 -12.74 7.35 1.44
C PRO A 10 -13.64 6.35 0.69
N ILE A 11 -13.04 5.55 -0.20
CA ILE A 11 -13.75 4.54 -1.01
C ILE A 11 -13.26 3.11 -0.74
N GLY A 12 -12.26 2.95 0.11
CA GLY A 12 -11.75 1.63 0.47
C GLY A 12 -10.55 1.68 1.39
N GLN A 13 -10.16 0.51 1.87
CA GLN A 13 -9.00 0.31 2.71
C GLN A 13 -8.32 -1.01 2.36
N ILE A 14 -7.00 -0.98 2.26
CA ILE A 14 -6.16 -2.18 2.21
C ILE A 14 -5.59 -2.38 3.62
N VAL A 15 -5.91 -3.55 4.19
CA VAL A 15 -5.43 -3.99 5.50
C VAL A 15 -4.25 -4.94 5.33
N LEU A 16 -3.25 -4.81 6.20
CA LEU A 16 -2.06 -5.65 6.16
C LEU A 16 -2.29 -6.94 6.95
N PRO A 17 -1.71 -8.08 6.52
CA PRO A 17 -1.76 -9.33 7.28
C PRO A 17 -1.23 -9.16 8.71
N ASP A 18 -1.83 -9.91 9.65
CA ASP A 18 -1.47 -9.96 11.07
C ASP A 18 -1.54 -8.61 11.82
N ARG A 19 -2.18 -7.59 11.26
CA ARG A 19 -2.36 -6.28 11.93
C ARG A 19 -3.13 -6.38 13.24
N ASP A 20 -4.04 -7.34 13.34
CA ASP A 20 -4.83 -7.66 14.52
C ASP A 20 -3.97 -8.25 15.64
N LYS A 21 -2.82 -8.83 15.29
CA LYS A 21 -1.80 -9.34 16.22
C LYS A 21 -0.72 -8.29 16.55
N GLY A 22 -0.92 -7.03 16.18
CA GLY A 22 0.06 -5.96 16.40
C GLY A 22 1.22 -5.91 15.40
N ARG A 23 1.24 -6.80 14.40
CA ARG A 23 2.33 -6.88 13.39
C ARG A 23 2.08 -5.98 12.19
N ASN A 24 3.15 -5.62 11.49
CA ASN A 24 3.11 -4.81 10.26
C ASN A 24 2.39 -3.46 10.40
N LEU A 25 2.25 -2.93 11.62
CA LEU A 25 1.50 -1.69 11.87
C LEU A 25 2.23 -0.43 11.40
N LYS A 26 3.55 -0.51 11.16
CA LYS A 26 4.36 0.62 10.72
C LYS A 26 4.51 0.61 9.20
N SER A 27 3.46 1.01 8.47
CA SER A 27 3.53 1.23 7.02
C SER A 27 4.04 2.64 6.71
N THR A 28 5.08 2.76 5.88
CA THR A 28 5.76 4.05 5.64
C THR A 28 5.68 4.54 4.20
N SER A 29 5.55 3.62 3.24
CA SER A 29 5.49 3.96 1.81
C SER A 29 4.71 2.92 1.02
N LEU A 30 4.27 3.32 -0.17
CA LEU A 30 3.62 2.47 -1.15
C LEU A 30 3.93 2.94 -2.56
N GLU A 31 3.78 2.04 -3.53
CA GLU A 31 3.88 2.36 -4.95
C GLU A 31 2.90 1.50 -5.75
N ILE A 32 2.22 2.10 -6.74
CA ILE A 32 1.41 1.36 -7.71
C ILE A 32 2.24 1.24 -8.99
N ARG A 33 2.43 0.02 -9.50
CA ARG A 33 3.21 -0.22 -10.72
C ARG A 33 2.65 0.60 -11.89
N PRO A 34 3.44 1.44 -12.57
CA PRO A 34 2.99 2.25 -13.70
C PRO A 34 2.23 1.44 -14.75
N GLY A 35 1.06 1.93 -15.20
CA GLY A 35 0.20 1.26 -16.18
C GLY A 35 -0.58 0.05 -15.66
N HIS A 36 -0.40 -0.36 -14.40
CA HIS A 36 -1.02 -1.55 -13.82
C HIS A 36 -1.71 -1.27 -12.49
N ARG A 37 -2.60 -2.19 -12.10
CA ARG A 37 -3.35 -2.14 -10.83
C ARG A 37 -2.66 -2.91 -9.71
N GLU A 38 -1.34 -2.93 -9.71
CA GLU A 38 -0.55 -3.68 -8.74
C GLU A 38 0.07 -2.71 -7.74
N LEU A 39 -0.22 -2.92 -6.46
CA LEU A 39 0.23 -2.07 -5.36
C LEU A 39 1.24 -2.84 -4.49
N PHE A 40 2.34 -2.17 -4.18
CA PHE A 40 3.35 -2.61 -3.23
C PHE A 40 3.33 -1.70 -2.00
N ILE A 41 3.40 -2.27 -0.81
CA ILE A 41 3.37 -1.54 0.47
C ILE A 41 4.55 -1.98 1.31
N VAL A 42 5.36 -1.02 1.77
CA VAL A 42 6.45 -1.27 2.72
C VAL A 42 5.92 -1.09 4.14
N ALA A 43 6.11 -2.12 4.96
CA ALA A 43 5.77 -2.05 6.38
C ALA A 43 6.77 -2.82 7.25
N ASN A 44 6.77 -2.50 8.54
CA ASN A 44 7.64 -3.11 9.54
C ASN A 44 6.84 -3.44 10.81
N SER A 45 7.20 -4.54 11.47
CA SER A 45 6.53 -5.02 12.70
C SER A 45 7.02 -4.33 13.98
N GLY A 46 7.99 -3.43 13.88
CA GLY A 46 8.60 -2.71 14.98
C GLY A 46 9.36 -3.65 15.89
N THR A 47 8.89 -3.74 17.12
CA THR A 47 9.39 -4.67 18.14
C THR A 47 8.70 -6.03 18.08
N GLU A 48 7.62 -6.17 17.30
CA GLU A 48 6.94 -7.45 17.10
C GLU A 48 7.72 -8.35 16.13
N PRO A 49 7.56 -9.68 16.21
CA PRO A 49 8.18 -10.61 15.26
C PRO A 49 7.76 -10.34 13.81
N GLY A 50 8.70 -10.47 12.86
CA GLY A 50 8.42 -10.39 11.41
C GLY A 50 9.24 -9.37 10.63
N GLY A 51 9.97 -8.46 11.30
CA GLY A 51 10.90 -7.54 10.63
C GLY A 51 10.22 -6.57 9.64
N ALA A 52 10.92 -6.26 8.54
CA ALA A 52 10.43 -5.42 7.45
C ALA A 52 10.00 -6.28 6.24
N MET A 53 8.86 -5.93 5.65
CA MET A 53 8.21 -6.69 4.57
C MET A 53 7.69 -5.76 3.47
N ILE A 54 7.64 -6.30 2.25
CA ILE A 54 6.91 -5.72 1.12
C ILE A 54 5.66 -6.56 0.88
N PHE A 55 4.49 -5.95 1.01
CA PHE A 55 3.20 -6.58 0.72
C PHE A 55 2.73 -6.23 -0.68
N ARG A 56 2.09 -7.19 -1.37
CA ARG A 56 1.49 -7.00 -2.69
C ARG A 56 -0.03 -7.06 -2.57
N SER A 57 -0.72 -6.12 -3.22
CA SER A 57 -2.18 -6.03 -3.27
C SER A 57 -2.64 -5.53 -4.64
N GLY A 58 -3.93 -5.68 -4.94
CA GLY A 58 -4.56 -4.94 -6.02
C GLY A 58 -4.81 -3.48 -5.64
N ALA A 59 -4.62 -2.57 -6.61
CA ALA A 59 -5.02 -1.17 -6.54
C ALA A 59 -6.43 -0.95 -7.14
N PHE A 60 -7.05 0.17 -6.77
CA PHE A 60 -8.40 0.54 -7.24
C PHE A 60 -8.39 1.10 -8.67
N ALA A 61 -7.24 1.56 -9.15
CA ALA A 61 -7.01 2.06 -10.51
C ALA A 61 -5.55 1.83 -10.93
N PRO A 62 -5.22 1.83 -12.23
CA PRO A 62 -3.83 1.76 -12.67
C PRO A 62 -3.07 3.05 -12.37
N ALA A 63 -1.77 2.95 -12.11
CA ALA A 63 -0.92 4.13 -11.95
C ALA A 63 -0.68 4.84 -13.29
N PRO A 64 -0.56 6.18 -13.30
CA PRO A 64 -0.02 6.90 -14.44
C PRO A 64 1.44 6.51 -14.67
N PHE A 65 1.94 6.69 -15.90
CA PHE A 65 3.37 6.60 -16.14
C PHE A 65 4.09 7.80 -15.52
N PRO A 66 5.34 7.63 -15.04
CA PRO A 66 6.14 8.75 -14.57
C PRO A 66 6.26 9.80 -15.67
N PHE A 67 6.09 11.07 -15.30
CA PHE A 67 6.19 12.19 -16.24
C PHE A 67 7.55 12.20 -16.98
N SER A 68 8.63 11.77 -16.32
CA SER A 68 9.97 11.70 -16.90
C SER A 68 10.16 10.64 -17.99
N HIS A 69 9.21 9.69 -18.14
CA HIS A 69 9.28 8.58 -19.09
C HIS A 69 8.19 8.68 -20.17
N GLN A 70 7.61 9.88 -20.34
CA GLN A 70 6.71 10.22 -21.45
C GLN A 70 7.48 10.64 -22.70
#